data_AF-A0A2P2BSW7-F1
#
_entry.id   AF-A0A2P2BSW7-F1
#
_cell.length_a   1.000
_cell.length_b   1.000
_cell.length_c   1.000
_cell.angle_alpha   90.00
_cell.angle_beta   90.00
_cell.angle_gamma   90.00
#
_symmetry.space_group_name_H-M   'P 1'
#
loop_
_entity.id
_entity.type
_entity.pdbx_description
1 polymer ?
#
loop_
_entity_poly.entity_id
_entity_poly.type
_entity_poly.pdbx_seq_one_letter_code
_entity_poly.pdbx_strand_id
1 'polypeptide(L)'
;MNFKELFYKCVDFIDIYKKNIITISLSVLGVIVLVIVFFISSDELSVQKEVDTLLENIENRRYNIAIDNYSNYEKKFSDSKMKRIDKTLSKKINKLLLESGDKYVNKEITKEQYVGMINTINAIENIEVDVGRIIEQSQRVSDMYKEENTDYDTALSYISMASTLNGISNELDGYKSNIEQIHESRLVYEKANENKENHMYYEAIQDYDKVLDKDDKYYKKAQKEKDECIDLMYDDYIEKADESNKDGDYESALRYIEYVKKYYPDDENILNLEKKYKEKLSIYTLSADDIINLISKKGNISKNSLSINSYYQMIDGEKYYCVEVLEYGMLTDEILVNAKTKEIYSYKDSNKDYKNTYCNGYFRYDNSGKVQFAISEEKAKFILQNKLEKNDEKYKEIYEVSKNKADRYVEDEKGLENILKGNEGLYYYEIVNKGFFRPKEAFMINMYSEKVYIISQKEIKEY
;
A
#
# COMPACT_ATOMS: atom_id res chain seq x y z
N MET A 1 -113.61 21.50 18.85
CA MET A 1 -113.28 20.12 18.41
C MET A 1 -112.28 19.57 19.41
N ASN A 2 -112.63 18.50 20.12
CA ASN A 2 -111.85 18.02 21.27
C ASN A 2 -110.62 17.23 20.75
N PHE A 3 -109.45 17.40 21.36
CA PHE A 3 -108.19 16.77 20.92
C PHE A 3 -108.31 15.24 20.82
N LYS A 4 -109.14 14.66 21.68
CA LYS A 4 -109.50 13.24 21.71
C LYS A 4 -110.23 12.77 20.45
N GLU A 5 -111.07 13.63 19.88
CA GLU A 5 -111.91 13.34 18.71
C GLU A 5 -111.10 13.44 17.41
N LEU A 6 -110.14 14.37 17.38
CA LEU A 6 -109.16 14.50 16.29
C LEU A 6 -108.17 13.32 16.31
N PHE A 7 -107.76 12.88 17.50
CA PHE A 7 -106.92 11.69 17.69
C PHE A 7 -107.64 10.41 17.22
N TYR A 8 -108.91 10.19 17.61
CA TYR A 8 -109.67 9.03 17.15
C TYR A 8 -109.89 9.02 15.64
N LYS A 9 -110.17 10.18 15.01
CA LYS A 9 -110.24 10.27 13.54
C LYS A 9 -108.92 9.95 12.85
N CYS A 10 -107.79 10.37 13.43
CA CYS A 10 -106.47 10.01 12.90
C CYS A 10 -106.17 8.52 13.07
N VAL A 11 -106.56 7.90 14.20
CA VAL A 11 -106.39 6.47 14.44
C VAL A 11 -107.27 5.65 13.50
N ASP A 12 -108.54 6.00 13.34
CA ASP A 12 -109.46 5.33 12.40
C ASP A 12 -108.97 5.46 10.94
N PHE A 13 -108.42 6.62 10.56
CA PHE A 13 -107.82 6.82 9.24
C PHE A 13 -106.59 5.93 9.03
N ILE A 14 -105.71 5.83 10.04
CA ILE A 14 -104.55 4.94 10.00
C ILE A 14 -104.99 3.47 9.93
N ASP A 15 -106.05 3.07 10.62
CA ASP A 15 -106.50 1.67 10.65
C ASP A 15 -107.23 1.27 9.35
N ILE A 16 -108.07 2.17 8.79
CA ILE A 16 -108.75 1.96 7.49
C ILE A 16 -107.74 1.83 6.35
N TYR A 17 -106.69 2.66 6.33
CA TYR A 17 -105.69 2.67 5.27
C TYR A 17 -104.38 1.94 5.65
N LYS A 18 -104.37 1.21 6.77
CA LYS A 18 -103.18 0.58 7.37
C LYS A 18 -102.31 -0.17 6.37
N LYS A 19 -102.93 -0.99 5.53
CA LYS A 19 -102.22 -1.80 4.53
C LYS A 19 -101.54 -0.93 3.47
N ASN A 20 -102.21 0.12 3.01
CA ASN A 20 -101.67 1.05 2.01
C ASN A 20 -100.58 1.96 2.64
N ILE A 21 -100.80 2.45 3.86
CA ILE A 21 -99.81 3.27 4.58
C ILE A 21 -98.53 2.45 4.81
N ILE A 22 -98.62 1.22 5.32
CA ILE A 22 -97.46 0.35 5.53
C ILE A 22 -96.73 0.07 4.20
N THR A 23 -97.47 -0.23 3.12
CA THR A 23 -96.89 -0.53 1.81
C THR A 23 -96.18 0.69 1.21
N ILE A 24 -96.78 1.88 1.30
CA ILE A 24 -96.18 3.13 0.83
C ILE A 24 -94.96 3.50 1.70
N SER A 25 -95.05 3.35 3.03
CA SER A 25 -93.94 3.63 3.95
C SER A 25 -92.75 2.70 3.68
N LEU A 26 -92.97 1.40 3.48
CA LEU A 26 -91.92 0.44 3.12
C LEU A 26 -91.32 0.73 1.75
N SER A 27 -92.14 1.15 0.78
CA SER A 27 -91.67 1.53 -0.56
C SER A 27 -90.80 2.79 -0.50
N VAL A 28 -91.21 3.81 0.27
CA VAL A 28 -90.43 5.03 0.51
C VAL A 28 -89.13 4.70 1.25
N LEU A 29 -89.17 3.83 2.27
CA LEU A 29 -87.97 3.38 2.98
C LEU A 29 -87.01 2.63 2.04
N GLY A 30 -87.55 1.76 1.17
CA GLY A 30 -86.78 1.05 0.16
C GLY A 30 -86.12 1.98 -0.86
N VAL A 31 -86.81 3.02 -1.30
CA VAL A 31 -86.24 4.07 -2.17
C VAL A 31 -85.17 4.88 -1.44
N ILE A 32 -85.38 5.25 -0.17
CA ILE A 32 -84.38 5.95 0.63
C ILE A 32 -83.12 5.08 0.79
N VAL A 33 -83.27 3.79 1.09
CA VAL A 33 -82.14 2.85 1.18
C VAL A 33 -81.42 2.69 -0.16
N LEU A 34 -82.16 2.58 -1.27
CA LEU A 34 -81.57 2.52 -2.62
C LEU A 34 -80.80 3.80 -2.96
N VAL A 35 -81.35 4.97 -2.65
CA VAL A 35 -80.68 6.27 -2.84
C VAL A 35 -79.41 6.31 -1.99
N ILE A 36 -79.45 5.90 -0.73
CA ILE A 36 -78.27 5.82 0.14
C ILE A 36 -77.21 4.88 -0.46
N VAL A 37 -77.59 3.68 -0.92
CA VAL A 37 -76.68 2.72 -1.55
C VAL A 37 -76.09 3.27 -2.85
N PHE A 38 -76.89 3.95 -3.68
CA PHE A 38 -76.41 4.62 -4.89
C PHE A 38 -75.45 5.76 -4.59
N PHE A 39 -75.74 6.58 -3.58
CA PHE A 39 -74.85 7.67 -3.17
C PHE A 39 -73.53 7.11 -2.63
N ILE A 40 -73.55 6.10 -1.76
CA ILE A 40 -72.34 5.44 -1.25
C ILE A 40 -71.52 4.83 -2.39
N SER A 41 -72.18 4.11 -3.31
CA SER A 41 -71.51 3.46 -4.45
C SER A 41 -70.91 4.48 -5.44
N SER A 42 -71.61 5.59 -5.69
CA SER A 42 -71.13 6.66 -6.57
C SER A 42 -69.92 7.40 -5.98
N ASP A 43 -69.91 7.59 -4.66
CA ASP A 43 -68.84 8.26 -3.95
C ASP A 43 -67.59 7.36 -3.85
N GLU A 44 -67.77 6.05 -3.64
CA GLU A 44 -66.68 5.06 -3.66
C GLU A 44 -66.05 4.89 -5.06
N LEU A 45 -66.87 4.88 -6.12
CA LEU A 45 -66.38 4.93 -7.51
C LEU A 45 -65.62 6.23 -7.82
N SER A 46 -66.02 7.36 -7.22
CA SER A 46 -65.31 8.63 -7.40
C SER A 46 -63.92 8.59 -6.77
N VAL A 47 -63.81 8.16 -5.50
CA VAL A 47 -62.53 8.04 -4.77
C VAL A 47 -61.53 7.19 -5.55
N GLN A 48 -61.97 6.08 -6.11
CA GLN A 48 -61.11 5.19 -6.89
C GLN A 48 -60.52 5.89 -8.12
N LYS A 49 -61.35 6.65 -8.86
CA LYS A 49 -60.92 7.41 -10.04
C LYS A 49 -59.89 8.49 -9.69
N GLU A 50 -60.10 9.22 -8.60
CA GLU A 50 -59.18 10.27 -8.15
C GLU A 50 -57.82 9.68 -7.73
N VAL A 51 -57.83 8.56 -6.99
CA VAL A 51 -56.62 7.83 -6.60
C VAL A 51 -55.87 7.29 -7.80
N ASP A 52 -56.56 6.69 -8.77
CA ASP A 52 -55.93 6.14 -9.98
C ASP A 52 -55.28 7.23 -10.83
N THR A 53 -55.92 8.40 -10.91
CA THR A 53 -55.34 9.57 -11.60
C THR A 53 -54.05 10.05 -10.93
N LEU A 54 -53.98 10.05 -9.59
CA LEU A 54 -52.76 10.42 -8.88
C LEU A 54 -51.63 9.42 -9.14
N LEU A 55 -51.91 8.12 -9.03
CA LEU A 55 -50.92 7.07 -9.26
C LEU A 55 -50.41 7.07 -10.69
N GLU A 56 -51.30 7.21 -11.68
CA GLU A 56 -50.90 7.31 -13.09
C GLU A 56 -49.95 8.48 -13.33
N ASN A 57 -50.18 9.63 -12.67
CA ASN A 57 -49.27 10.76 -12.77
C ASN A 57 -47.91 10.48 -12.11
N ILE A 58 -47.88 9.81 -10.96
CA ILE A 58 -46.62 9.42 -10.30
C ILE A 58 -45.84 8.42 -11.17
N GLU A 59 -46.49 7.36 -11.65
CA GLU A 59 -45.87 6.34 -12.50
C GLU A 59 -45.34 6.92 -13.82
N ASN A 60 -46.07 7.86 -14.42
CA ASN A 60 -45.67 8.57 -15.64
C ASN A 60 -44.74 9.78 -15.39
N ARG A 61 -44.18 9.91 -14.18
CA ARG A 61 -43.21 10.95 -13.80
C ARG A 61 -43.74 12.39 -13.89
N ARG A 62 -45.06 12.55 -13.85
CA ARG A 62 -45.76 13.84 -13.78
C ARG A 62 -45.90 14.27 -12.33
N TYR A 63 -44.78 14.32 -11.61
CA TYR A 63 -44.70 14.50 -10.16
C TYR A 63 -45.38 15.78 -9.67
N ASN A 64 -45.09 16.93 -10.29
CA ASN A 64 -45.72 18.21 -9.92
C ASN A 64 -47.24 18.18 -10.14
N ILE A 65 -47.70 17.53 -11.21
CA ILE A 65 -49.14 17.39 -11.50
C ILE A 65 -49.81 16.52 -10.43
N ALA A 66 -49.14 15.46 -9.95
CA ALA A 66 -49.67 14.63 -8.87
C ALA A 66 -49.81 15.43 -7.56
N ILE A 67 -48.79 16.21 -7.18
CA ILE A 67 -48.81 17.06 -5.99
C ILE A 67 -49.91 18.12 -6.08
N ASP A 68 -50.00 18.83 -7.22
CA ASP A 68 -51.02 19.85 -7.46
C ASP A 68 -52.44 19.27 -7.41
N ASN A 69 -52.63 18.07 -7.99
CA ASN A 69 -53.91 17.37 -7.95
C ASN A 69 -54.32 17.02 -6.52
N TYR A 70 -53.40 16.48 -5.73
CA TYR A 70 -53.68 16.13 -4.34
C TYR A 70 -54.02 17.38 -3.50
N SER A 71 -53.26 18.47 -3.62
CA SER A 71 -53.58 19.74 -2.94
C SER A 71 -54.93 20.32 -3.39
N ASN A 72 -55.30 20.14 -4.66
CA ASN A 72 -56.62 20.53 -5.16
C ASN A 72 -57.74 19.66 -4.57
N TYR A 73 -57.49 18.39 -4.31
CA TYR A 73 -58.47 17.51 -3.65
C TYR A 73 -58.69 17.93 -2.20
N GLU A 74 -57.63 18.25 -1.47
CA GLU A 74 -57.71 18.78 -0.09
C GLU A 74 -58.58 20.05 0.00
N LYS A 75 -58.49 20.94 -0.99
CA LYS A 75 -59.29 22.18 -1.02
C LYS A 75 -60.76 21.96 -1.40
N LYS A 76 -61.08 20.89 -2.14
CA LYS A 76 -62.40 20.68 -2.77
C LYS A 76 -63.26 19.66 -2.05
N PHE A 77 -62.65 18.65 -1.44
CA PHE A 77 -63.37 17.50 -0.89
C PHE A 77 -63.57 17.64 0.62
N SER A 78 -64.57 16.91 1.14
CA SER A 78 -64.82 16.85 2.58
C SER A 78 -63.80 15.97 3.28
N ASP A 79 -63.57 16.20 4.57
CA ASP A 79 -62.64 15.40 5.40
C ASP A 79 -62.92 13.89 5.32
N SER A 80 -64.21 13.50 5.30
CA SER A 80 -64.61 12.08 5.19
C SER A 80 -64.24 11.48 3.83
N LYS A 81 -64.32 12.26 2.75
CA LYS A 81 -63.88 11.82 1.43
C LYS A 81 -62.35 11.78 1.36
N MET A 82 -61.66 12.80 1.89
CA MET A 82 -60.19 12.81 1.94
C MET A 82 -59.63 11.63 2.73
N LYS A 83 -60.15 11.32 3.92
CA LYS A 83 -59.72 10.13 4.68
C LYS A 83 -59.83 8.82 3.90
N ARG A 84 -60.85 8.68 3.05
CA ARG A 84 -61.03 7.50 2.17
C ARG A 84 -60.03 7.51 1.01
N ILE A 85 -59.75 8.67 0.42
CA ILE A 85 -58.69 8.86 -0.58
C ILE A 85 -57.34 8.49 0.04
N ASP A 86 -56.96 9.09 1.17
CA ASP A 86 -55.67 8.90 1.83
C ASP A 86 -55.43 7.43 2.16
N LYS A 87 -56.43 6.74 2.72
CA LYS A 87 -56.36 5.31 3.03
C LYS A 87 -56.16 4.45 1.76
N THR A 88 -56.91 4.75 0.70
CA THR A 88 -56.84 3.97 -0.55
C THR A 88 -55.53 4.24 -1.29
N LEU A 89 -55.10 5.50 -1.32
CA LEU A 89 -53.86 5.95 -1.92
C LEU A 89 -52.65 5.38 -1.19
N SER A 90 -52.64 5.38 0.15
CA SER A 90 -51.58 4.76 0.97
C SER A 90 -51.38 3.28 0.61
N LYS A 91 -52.46 2.51 0.51
CA LYS A 91 -52.38 1.09 0.12
C LYS A 91 -51.72 0.90 -1.26
N LYS A 92 -52.07 1.75 -2.23
CA LYS A 92 -51.54 1.65 -3.60
C LYS A 92 -50.12 2.19 -3.71
N ILE A 93 -49.78 3.28 -3.00
CA ILE A 93 -48.42 3.80 -2.90
C ILE A 93 -47.49 2.77 -2.27
N ASN A 94 -47.90 2.09 -1.20
CA ASN A 94 -47.08 1.04 -0.59
C ASN A 94 -46.76 -0.10 -1.57
N LYS A 95 -47.70 -0.46 -2.44
CA LYS A 95 -47.44 -1.42 -3.52
C LYS A 95 -46.46 -0.85 -4.56
N LEU A 96 -46.68 0.38 -5.01
CA LEU A 96 -45.84 1.06 -6.00
C LEU A 96 -44.40 1.26 -5.51
N LEU A 97 -44.21 1.62 -4.24
CA LEU A 97 -42.91 1.80 -3.60
C LEU A 97 -42.07 0.53 -3.69
N LEU A 98 -42.67 -0.62 -3.32
CA LEU A 98 -41.98 -1.90 -3.35
C LEU A 98 -41.66 -2.34 -4.78
N GLU A 99 -42.64 -2.27 -5.69
CA GLU A 99 -42.42 -2.62 -7.10
C GLU A 99 -41.34 -1.73 -7.74
N SER A 100 -41.35 -0.43 -7.46
CA SER A 100 -40.36 0.49 -8.00
C SER A 100 -38.99 0.32 -7.34
N GLY A 101 -38.95 -0.05 -6.05
CA GLY A 101 -37.72 -0.42 -5.36
C GLY A 101 -37.05 -1.63 -6.00
N ASP A 102 -37.82 -2.70 -6.25
CA ASP A 102 -37.31 -3.90 -6.93
C ASP A 102 -36.83 -3.55 -8.36
N LYS A 103 -37.61 -2.76 -9.11
CA LYS A 103 -37.23 -2.27 -10.45
C LYS A 103 -35.94 -1.44 -10.42
N TYR A 104 -35.75 -0.60 -9.41
CA TYR A 104 -34.54 0.23 -9.29
C TYR A 104 -33.31 -0.62 -9.03
N VAL A 105 -33.40 -1.57 -8.09
CA VAL A 105 -32.30 -2.50 -7.76
C VAL A 105 -31.96 -3.37 -8.97
N ASN A 106 -32.96 -3.78 -9.74
CA ASN A 106 -32.78 -4.52 -11.01
C ASN A 106 -32.39 -3.63 -12.20
N LYS A 107 -32.17 -2.33 -11.99
CA LYS A 107 -31.80 -1.34 -13.02
C LYS A 107 -32.82 -1.16 -14.16
N GLU A 108 -34.08 -1.51 -13.91
CA GLU A 108 -35.19 -1.33 -14.85
C GLU A 108 -35.68 0.13 -14.88
N ILE A 109 -35.48 0.87 -13.78
CA ILE A 109 -35.73 2.32 -13.68
C ILE A 109 -34.47 3.05 -13.24
N THR A 110 -34.35 4.33 -13.62
CA THR A 110 -33.16 5.11 -13.26
C THR A 110 -33.24 5.68 -11.84
N LYS A 111 -32.08 6.08 -11.30
CA LYS A 111 -31.96 6.75 -10.01
C LYS A 111 -32.87 7.97 -9.90
N GLU A 112 -32.91 8.81 -10.94
CA GLU A 112 -33.73 10.03 -10.97
C GLU A 112 -35.23 9.71 -10.89
N GLN A 113 -35.63 8.60 -11.50
CA GLN A 113 -37.03 8.16 -11.48
C GLN A 113 -37.42 7.72 -10.08
N TYR A 114 -36.61 6.87 -9.46
CA TYR A 114 -36.86 6.38 -8.10
C TYR A 114 -36.84 7.53 -7.08
N VAL A 115 -35.84 8.41 -7.12
CA VAL A 115 -35.78 9.63 -6.28
C VAL A 115 -36.99 10.52 -6.49
N GLY A 116 -37.37 10.78 -7.74
CA GLY A 116 -38.53 11.62 -8.04
C GLY A 116 -39.82 11.06 -7.46
N MET A 117 -40.00 9.74 -7.52
CA MET A 117 -41.14 9.06 -6.91
C MET A 117 -41.13 9.19 -5.38
N ILE A 118 -40.01 8.90 -4.72
CA ILE A 118 -39.85 9.01 -3.26
C ILE A 118 -40.16 10.44 -2.78
N ASN A 119 -39.57 11.44 -3.42
CA ASN A 119 -39.80 12.84 -3.09
C ASN A 119 -41.26 13.26 -3.27
N THR A 120 -41.92 12.75 -4.32
CA THR A 120 -43.34 13.01 -4.57
C THR A 120 -44.21 12.41 -3.47
N ILE A 121 -43.92 11.17 -3.06
CA ILE A 121 -44.65 10.50 -1.98
C ILE A 121 -44.47 11.24 -0.66
N ASN A 122 -43.26 11.66 -0.33
CA ASN A 122 -42.99 12.44 0.89
C ASN A 122 -43.68 13.81 0.91
N ALA A 123 -43.93 14.40 -0.26
CA ALA A 123 -44.64 15.68 -0.37
C ALA A 123 -46.16 15.55 -0.14
N ILE A 124 -46.71 14.33 -0.14
CA ILE A 124 -48.13 14.06 0.12
C ILE A 124 -48.29 13.72 1.62
N GLU A 125 -48.64 14.72 2.43
CA GLU A 125 -48.51 14.68 3.91
C GLU A 125 -49.29 13.54 4.61
N ASN A 126 -50.46 13.12 4.10
CA ASN A 126 -51.33 12.15 4.79
C ASN A 126 -51.15 10.70 4.30
N ILE A 127 -50.06 10.40 3.60
CA ILE A 127 -49.78 9.03 3.14
C ILE A 127 -49.11 8.22 4.24
N GLU A 128 -49.72 7.09 4.59
CA GLU A 128 -49.17 6.11 5.52
C GLU A 128 -48.26 5.12 4.76
N VAL A 129 -46.96 5.23 5.01
CA VAL A 129 -45.96 4.30 4.46
C VAL A 129 -45.84 3.07 5.36
N ASP A 130 -45.86 1.89 4.75
CA ASP A 130 -45.64 0.60 5.41
C ASP A 130 -44.14 0.39 5.68
N VAL A 131 -43.64 1.01 6.75
CA VAL A 131 -42.23 1.00 7.16
C VAL A 131 -41.70 -0.43 7.29
N GLY A 132 -42.50 -1.36 7.82
CA GLY A 132 -42.09 -2.75 7.99
C GLY A 132 -41.69 -3.42 6.67
N ARG A 133 -42.49 -3.22 5.62
CA ARG A 133 -42.18 -3.78 4.29
C ARG A 133 -40.99 -3.11 3.61
N ILE A 134 -40.74 -1.82 3.87
CA ILE A 134 -39.54 -1.14 3.36
C ILE A 134 -38.28 -1.67 4.06
N ILE A 135 -38.35 -1.92 5.37
CA ILE A 135 -37.27 -2.57 6.13
C ILE A 135 -36.99 -3.97 5.56
N GLU A 136 -38.02 -4.78 5.31
CA GLU A 136 -37.85 -6.11 4.70
C GLU A 136 -37.20 -6.04 3.31
N GLN A 137 -37.61 -5.09 2.46
CA GLN A 137 -37.00 -4.92 1.14
C GLN A 137 -35.54 -4.44 1.25
N SER A 138 -35.25 -3.56 2.21
CA SER A 138 -33.89 -3.07 2.46
C SER A 138 -32.96 -4.16 2.98
N GLN A 139 -33.46 -5.05 3.83
CA GLN A 139 -32.73 -6.26 4.22
C GLN A 139 -32.39 -7.10 2.98
N ARG A 140 -33.38 -7.40 2.12
CA ARG A 140 -33.16 -8.13 0.87
C ARG A 140 -32.10 -7.48 -0.02
N VAL A 141 -32.10 -6.15 -0.14
CA VAL A 141 -31.10 -5.43 -0.95
C VAL A 141 -29.70 -5.54 -0.35
N SER A 142 -29.58 -5.47 0.98
CA SER A 142 -28.32 -5.72 1.69
C SER A 142 -27.79 -7.15 1.43
N ASP A 143 -28.69 -8.14 1.48
CA ASP A 143 -28.37 -9.53 1.19
C ASP A 143 -27.99 -9.73 -0.29
N MET A 144 -28.71 -9.10 -1.23
CA MET A 144 -28.38 -9.14 -2.66
C MET A 144 -26.98 -8.57 -2.93
N TYR A 145 -26.56 -7.51 -2.24
CA TYR A 145 -25.20 -6.98 -2.37
C TYR A 145 -24.15 -7.98 -1.86
N LYS A 146 -24.41 -8.59 -0.70
CA LYS A 146 -23.56 -9.64 -0.14
C LYS A 146 -23.45 -10.84 -1.09
N GLU A 147 -24.53 -11.24 -1.73
CA GLU A 147 -24.58 -12.33 -2.72
C GLU A 147 -24.05 -11.94 -4.11
N GLU A 148 -23.59 -10.70 -4.30
CA GLU A 148 -23.12 -10.15 -5.59
C GLU A 148 -24.20 -10.11 -6.70
N ASN A 149 -25.48 -10.11 -6.31
CA ASN A 149 -26.62 -9.97 -7.20
C ASN A 149 -26.91 -8.50 -7.56
N THR A 150 -26.32 -7.55 -6.85
CA THR A 150 -26.32 -6.10 -7.16
C THR A 150 -24.97 -5.49 -6.82
N ASP A 151 -24.62 -4.37 -7.46
CA ASP A 151 -23.42 -3.61 -7.14
C ASP A 151 -23.60 -2.67 -5.94
N TYR A 152 -22.46 -2.21 -5.42
CA TYR A 152 -22.35 -1.33 -4.25
C TYR A 152 -23.12 -0.04 -4.43
N ASP A 153 -22.93 0.66 -5.55
CA ASP A 153 -23.54 1.95 -5.82
C ASP A 153 -25.07 1.83 -5.84
N THR A 154 -25.60 0.80 -6.49
CA THR A 154 -27.04 0.55 -6.59
C THR A 154 -27.64 0.22 -5.22
N ALA A 155 -27.02 -0.70 -4.47
CA ALA A 155 -27.51 -1.11 -3.15
C ALA A 155 -27.49 0.05 -2.16
N LEU A 156 -26.37 0.77 -2.07
CA LEU A 156 -26.21 1.90 -1.16
C LEU A 156 -27.15 3.06 -1.51
N SER A 157 -27.30 3.33 -2.81
CA SER A 157 -28.18 4.37 -3.32
C SER A 157 -29.65 4.04 -3.04
N TYR A 158 -30.07 2.78 -3.17
CA TYR A 158 -31.42 2.34 -2.79
C TYR A 158 -31.66 2.57 -1.30
N ILE A 159 -30.78 2.06 -0.42
CA ILE A 159 -30.93 2.20 1.04
C ILE A 159 -30.99 3.67 1.42
N SER A 160 -30.11 4.49 0.85
CA SER A 160 -30.06 5.93 1.13
C SER A 160 -31.34 6.65 0.74
N MET A 161 -32.00 6.25 -0.36
CA MET A 161 -33.29 6.83 -0.78
C MET A 161 -34.45 6.31 0.04
N ALA A 162 -34.48 5.01 0.34
CA ALA A 162 -35.51 4.43 1.20
C ALA A 162 -35.48 5.11 2.58
N SER A 163 -34.29 5.42 3.12
CA SER A 163 -34.13 6.14 4.38
C SER A 163 -34.70 7.56 4.39
N THR A 164 -35.00 8.17 3.23
CA THR A 164 -35.62 9.51 3.20
C THR A 164 -37.15 9.45 3.26
N LEU A 165 -37.76 8.27 3.17
CA LEU A 165 -39.22 8.14 3.27
C LEU A 165 -39.70 8.61 4.65
N ASN A 166 -40.80 9.36 4.65
CA ASN A 166 -41.44 9.80 5.89
C ASN A 166 -41.79 8.59 6.77
N GLY A 167 -41.34 8.63 8.03
CA GLY A 167 -41.57 7.55 9.00
C GLY A 167 -40.43 6.53 9.11
N ILE A 168 -39.38 6.64 8.28
CA ILE A 168 -38.14 5.87 8.39
C ILE A 168 -37.07 6.77 9.02
N SER A 169 -36.81 6.61 10.31
CA SER A 169 -35.76 7.30 11.06
C SER A 169 -34.73 6.30 11.61
N ASN A 170 -33.57 6.23 10.95
CA ASN A 170 -32.40 5.41 11.33
C ASN A 170 -32.60 3.88 11.29
N GLU A 171 -33.77 3.34 10.94
CA GLU A 171 -34.00 1.88 10.94
C GLU A 171 -33.16 1.16 9.87
N LEU A 172 -32.73 1.87 8.83
CA LEU A 172 -31.94 1.31 7.73
C LEU A 172 -30.43 1.51 7.88
N ASP A 173 -29.97 2.24 8.91
CA ASP A 173 -28.55 2.55 9.10
C ASP A 173 -27.71 1.28 9.28
N GLY A 174 -28.28 0.24 9.91
CA GLY A 174 -27.63 -1.06 10.05
C GLY A 174 -27.36 -1.74 8.71
N TYR A 175 -28.32 -1.69 7.77
CA TYR A 175 -28.14 -2.26 6.43
C TYR A 175 -27.16 -1.44 5.58
N LYS A 176 -27.21 -0.11 5.71
CA LYS A 176 -26.26 0.80 5.08
C LYS A 176 -24.83 0.48 5.52
N SER A 177 -24.60 0.46 6.84
CA SER A 177 -23.30 0.14 7.43
C SER A 177 -22.84 -1.27 7.06
N ASN A 178 -23.76 -2.23 6.92
CA ASN A 178 -23.44 -3.58 6.47
C ASN A 178 -22.88 -3.60 5.04
N ILE A 179 -23.52 -2.89 4.11
CA ILE A 179 -23.07 -2.78 2.72
C ILE A 179 -21.69 -2.12 2.66
N GLU A 180 -21.49 -1.01 3.38
CA GLU A 180 -20.22 -0.28 3.43
C GLU A 180 -19.08 -1.15 3.97
N GLN A 181 -19.28 -1.83 5.10
CA GLN A 181 -18.25 -2.70 5.69
C GLN A 181 -17.87 -3.88 4.79
N ILE A 182 -18.85 -4.51 4.13
CA ILE A 182 -18.59 -5.60 3.19
C ILE A 182 -17.80 -5.06 1.99
N HIS A 183 -18.16 -3.87 1.49
CA HIS A 183 -17.44 -3.25 0.38
C HIS A 183 -15.97 -2.95 0.72
N GLU A 184 -15.73 -2.28 1.84
CA GLU A 184 -14.37 -1.98 2.32
C GLU A 184 -13.55 -3.25 2.52
N SER A 185 -14.15 -4.29 3.09
CA SER A 185 -13.50 -5.59 3.25
C SER A 185 -13.13 -6.24 1.91
N ARG A 186 -13.96 -6.09 0.86
CA ARG A 186 -13.66 -6.61 -0.49
C ARG A 186 -12.53 -5.83 -1.15
N LEU A 187 -12.46 -4.50 -0.97
CA LEU A 187 -11.36 -3.68 -1.46
C LEU A 187 -10.02 -4.07 -0.82
N VAL A 188 -10.03 -4.38 0.49
CA VAL A 188 -8.84 -4.90 1.18
C VAL A 188 -8.39 -6.24 0.59
N TYR A 189 -9.31 -7.14 0.28
CA TYR A 189 -9.01 -8.40 -0.41
C TYR A 189 -8.41 -8.18 -1.80
N GLU A 190 -8.94 -7.24 -2.59
CA GLU A 190 -8.40 -6.90 -3.91
C GLU A 190 -6.98 -6.37 -3.83
N LYS A 191 -6.71 -5.47 -2.89
CA LYS A 191 -5.36 -4.96 -2.62
C LYS A 191 -4.39 -6.06 -2.18
N ALA A 192 -4.86 -7.02 -1.37
CA ALA A 192 -4.04 -8.16 -0.98
C ALA A 192 -3.64 -9.02 -2.19
N ASN A 193 -4.54 -9.22 -3.16
CA ASN A 193 -4.21 -9.92 -4.41
C ASN A 193 -3.18 -9.14 -5.24
N GLU A 194 -3.29 -7.81 -5.33
CA GLU A 194 -2.30 -6.97 -6.02
C GLU A 194 -0.91 -7.08 -5.36
N ASN A 195 -0.84 -7.06 -4.02
CA ASN A 195 0.42 -7.28 -3.30
C ASN A 195 0.99 -8.68 -3.58
N LYS A 196 0.14 -9.72 -3.63
CA LYS A 196 0.54 -11.10 -3.98
C LYS A 196 1.13 -11.16 -5.39
N GLU A 197 0.47 -10.56 -6.37
CA GLU A 197 0.94 -10.50 -7.77
C GLU A 197 2.29 -9.78 -7.90
N ASN A 198 2.55 -8.79 -7.03
CA ASN A 198 3.81 -8.06 -6.97
C ASN A 198 4.89 -8.71 -6.08
N HIS A 199 4.69 -9.97 -5.66
CA HIS A 199 5.63 -10.69 -4.77
C HIS A 199 5.89 -9.98 -3.42
N MET A 200 4.93 -9.18 -2.96
CA MET A 200 4.90 -8.53 -1.65
C MET A 200 4.09 -9.38 -0.67
N TYR A 201 4.53 -10.62 -0.46
CA TYR A 201 3.76 -11.64 0.26
C TYR A 201 3.47 -11.29 1.71
N TYR A 202 4.42 -10.67 2.41
CA TYR A 202 4.21 -10.25 3.80
C TYR A 202 3.08 -9.21 3.92
N GLU A 203 3.08 -8.21 3.03
CA GLU A 203 2.05 -7.17 2.94
C GLU A 203 0.70 -7.78 2.50
N ALA A 204 0.71 -8.71 1.55
CA ALA A 204 -0.48 -9.44 1.13
C ALA A 204 -1.12 -10.20 2.31
N ILE A 205 -0.32 -10.94 3.09
CA ILE A 205 -0.79 -11.66 4.27
C ILE A 205 -1.42 -10.70 5.29
N GLN A 206 -0.77 -9.55 5.57
CA GLN A 206 -1.29 -8.55 6.49
C GLN A 206 -2.64 -7.96 6.03
N ASP A 207 -2.84 -7.80 4.72
CA ASP A 207 -4.10 -7.30 4.17
C ASP A 207 -5.17 -8.41 4.16
N TYR A 208 -4.84 -9.67 3.86
CA TYR A 208 -5.79 -10.78 4.01
C TYR A 208 -6.28 -10.98 5.45
N ASP A 209 -5.43 -10.74 6.46
CA ASP A 209 -5.82 -10.77 7.88
C ASP A 209 -6.88 -9.73 8.27
N LYS A 210 -7.05 -8.67 7.47
CA LYS A 210 -8.03 -7.61 7.70
C LYS A 210 -9.38 -7.86 7.01
N VAL A 211 -9.47 -8.89 6.17
CA VAL A 211 -10.73 -9.26 5.50
C VAL A 211 -11.71 -9.78 6.56
N LEU A 212 -12.92 -9.22 6.57
CA LEU A 212 -13.95 -9.50 7.57
C LEU A 212 -14.67 -10.82 7.28
N ASP A 213 -14.95 -11.59 8.33
CA ASP A 213 -15.74 -12.83 8.30
C ASP A 213 -17.23 -12.63 7.98
N LYS A 214 -17.70 -11.38 8.06
CA LYS A 214 -19.06 -10.96 7.69
C LYS A 214 -19.44 -11.33 6.25
N ASP A 215 -18.45 -11.37 5.36
CA ASP A 215 -18.54 -11.92 4.01
C ASP A 215 -17.81 -13.27 3.94
N ASP A 216 -18.51 -14.33 4.35
CA ASP A 216 -17.98 -15.70 4.43
C ASP A 216 -17.30 -16.17 3.12
N LYS A 217 -17.80 -15.74 1.95
CA LYS A 217 -17.22 -16.10 0.65
C LYS A 217 -15.82 -15.49 0.49
N TYR A 218 -15.69 -14.18 0.70
CA TYR A 218 -14.41 -13.49 0.56
C TYR A 218 -13.45 -13.80 1.70
N TYR A 219 -13.96 -14.00 2.92
CA TYR A 219 -13.15 -14.42 4.05
C TYR A 219 -12.48 -15.78 3.81
N LYS A 220 -13.24 -16.79 3.35
CA LYS A 220 -12.70 -18.11 3.01
C LYS A 220 -11.66 -18.04 1.89
N LYS A 221 -11.89 -17.20 0.87
CA LYS A 221 -10.89 -16.95 -0.17
C LYS A 221 -9.64 -16.33 0.42
N ALA A 222 -9.77 -15.27 1.23
CA ALA A 222 -8.65 -14.59 1.86
C ALA A 222 -7.79 -15.53 2.72
N GLN A 223 -8.41 -16.42 3.51
CA GLN A 223 -7.66 -17.39 4.30
C GLN A 223 -6.89 -18.38 3.42
N LYS A 224 -7.51 -18.87 2.34
CA LYS A 224 -6.82 -19.76 1.39
C LYS A 224 -5.65 -19.07 0.69
N GLU A 225 -5.87 -17.85 0.18
CA GLU A 225 -4.83 -17.08 -0.51
C GLU A 225 -3.69 -16.68 0.45
N LYS A 226 -4.02 -16.39 1.71
CA LYS A 226 -3.05 -16.16 2.77
C LYS A 226 -2.14 -17.38 2.99
N ASP A 227 -2.70 -18.57 3.12
CA ASP A 227 -1.92 -19.80 3.29
C ASP A 227 -0.96 -19.99 2.09
N GLU A 228 -1.45 -19.78 0.87
CA GLU A 228 -0.62 -19.83 -0.33
C GLU A 228 0.50 -18.76 -0.33
N CYS A 229 0.22 -17.54 0.13
CA CYS A 229 1.25 -16.51 0.29
C CYS A 229 2.31 -16.91 1.33
N ILE A 230 1.92 -17.57 2.42
CA ILE A 230 2.87 -18.06 3.44
C ILE A 230 3.80 -19.12 2.85
N ASP A 231 3.27 -20.00 2.00
CA ASP A 231 4.06 -21.00 1.29
C ASP A 231 5.02 -20.36 0.27
N LEU A 232 4.51 -19.46 -0.59
CA LEU A 232 5.30 -18.78 -1.62
C LEU A 232 6.38 -17.87 -1.06
N MET A 233 6.11 -17.22 0.08
CA MET A 233 7.04 -16.31 0.74
C MET A 233 8.33 -17.02 1.17
N TYR A 234 8.28 -18.32 1.51
CA TYR A 234 9.42 -19.02 2.08
C TYR A 234 10.64 -18.96 1.15
N ASP A 235 10.52 -19.45 -0.09
CA ASP A 235 11.65 -19.48 -1.03
C ASP A 235 11.99 -18.07 -1.55
N ASP A 236 10.98 -17.27 -1.91
CA ASP A 236 11.17 -15.93 -2.49
C ASP A 236 11.91 -14.98 -1.53
N TYR A 237 11.55 -15.00 -0.23
CA TYR A 237 12.17 -14.09 0.73
C TYR A 237 13.55 -14.60 1.19
N ILE A 238 13.82 -15.91 1.14
CA ILE A 238 15.18 -16.43 1.33
C ILE A 238 16.08 -15.98 0.18
N GLU A 239 15.62 -16.05 -1.06
CA GLU A 239 16.38 -15.57 -2.22
C GLU A 239 16.70 -14.07 -2.11
N LYS A 240 15.69 -13.23 -1.82
CA LYS A 240 15.87 -11.79 -1.58
C LYS A 240 16.81 -11.50 -0.41
N ALA A 241 16.77 -12.32 0.65
CA ALA A 241 17.67 -12.20 1.78
C ALA A 241 19.12 -12.52 1.38
N ASP A 242 19.32 -13.57 0.59
CA ASP A 242 20.63 -13.99 0.09
C ASP A 242 21.25 -12.94 -0.85
N GLU A 243 20.46 -12.35 -1.73
CA GLU A 243 20.85 -11.22 -2.59
C GLU A 243 21.27 -10.01 -1.75
N SER A 244 20.41 -9.56 -0.83
CA SER A 244 20.71 -8.44 0.07
C SER A 244 22.00 -8.68 0.86
N ASN A 245 22.22 -9.91 1.32
CA ASN A 245 23.45 -10.29 2.01
C ASN A 245 24.69 -10.28 1.09
N LYS A 246 24.57 -10.64 -0.19
CA LYS A 246 25.68 -10.55 -1.16
C LYS A 246 26.06 -9.09 -1.42
N ASP A 247 25.07 -8.20 -1.42
CA ASP A 247 25.25 -6.77 -1.62
C ASP A 247 25.71 -6.03 -0.35
N GLY A 248 25.79 -6.73 0.78
CA GLY A 248 26.21 -6.17 2.06
C GLY A 248 25.11 -5.41 2.81
N ASP A 249 23.87 -5.46 2.34
CA ASP A 249 22.68 -4.97 3.04
C ASP A 249 22.14 -6.04 4.00
N TYR A 250 22.85 -6.19 5.11
CA TYR A 250 22.51 -7.17 6.14
C TYR A 250 21.21 -6.83 6.90
N GLU A 251 20.78 -5.56 6.88
CA GLU A 251 19.52 -5.14 7.51
C GLU A 251 18.33 -5.65 6.71
N SER A 252 18.33 -5.43 5.38
CA SER A 252 17.28 -5.98 4.51
C SER A 252 17.32 -7.51 4.50
N ALA A 253 18.51 -8.13 4.47
CA ALA A 253 18.65 -9.58 4.56
C ALA A 253 17.98 -10.13 5.83
N LEU A 254 18.25 -9.52 6.99
CA LEU A 254 17.65 -9.94 8.26
C LEU A 254 16.14 -9.72 8.27
N ARG A 255 15.65 -8.59 7.75
CA ARG A 255 14.22 -8.26 7.70
C ARG A 255 13.41 -9.31 6.93
N TYR A 256 13.89 -9.76 5.77
CA TYR A 256 13.22 -10.81 5.01
C TYR A 256 13.15 -12.14 5.78
N ILE A 257 14.23 -12.51 6.48
CA ILE A 257 14.24 -13.70 7.33
C ILE A 257 13.28 -13.56 8.52
N GLU A 258 13.18 -12.38 9.13
CA GLU A 258 12.22 -12.12 10.20
C GLU A 258 10.76 -12.24 9.73
N TYR A 259 10.46 -11.83 8.50
CA TYR A 259 9.14 -12.01 7.90
C TYR A 259 8.79 -13.50 7.75
N VAL A 260 9.70 -14.32 7.23
CA VAL A 260 9.49 -15.77 7.11
C VAL A 260 9.37 -16.42 8.49
N LYS A 261 10.26 -16.09 9.43
CA LYS A 261 10.27 -16.62 10.79
C LYS A 261 8.95 -16.44 11.54
N LYS A 262 8.20 -15.37 11.24
CA LYS A 262 6.87 -15.13 11.84
C LYS A 262 5.91 -16.31 11.63
N TYR A 263 6.02 -17.03 10.51
CA TYR A 263 5.16 -18.17 10.16
C TYR A 263 5.88 -19.51 10.28
N TYR A 264 7.21 -19.50 10.27
CA TYR A 264 8.07 -20.69 10.44
C TYR A 264 9.02 -20.51 11.64
N PRO A 265 8.51 -20.40 12.88
CA PRO A 265 9.32 -20.00 14.04
C PRO A 265 10.36 -21.05 14.46
N ASP A 266 10.08 -22.32 14.20
CA ASP A 266 10.90 -23.47 14.61
C ASP A 266 11.72 -24.05 13.43
N ASP A 267 11.72 -23.40 12.27
CA ASP A 267 12.48 -23.87 11.11
C ASP A 267 13.99 -23.66 11.33
N GLU A 268 14.75 -24.75 11.34
CA GLU A 268 16.19 -24.73 11.61
C GLU A 268 16.98 -23.91 10.57
N ASN A 269 16.56 -23.92 9.30
CA ASN A 269 17.23 -23.16 8.25
C ASN A 269 17.03 -21.65 8.47
N ILE A 270 15.80 -21.22 8.76
CA ILE A 270 15.46 -19.82 9.06
C ILE A 270 16.21 -19.33 10.30
N LEU A 271 16.26 -20.13 11.38
CA LEU A 271 17.00 -19.79 12.59
C LEU A 271 18.52 -19.65 12.34
N ASN A 272 19.08 -20.52 11.51
CA ASN A 272 20.49 -20.45 11.13
C ASN A 272 20.79 -19.21 10.27
N LEU A 273 19.92 -18.88 9.31
CA LEU A 273 20.04 -17.67 8.48
C LEU A 273 19.92 -16.40 9.33
N GLU A 274 18.96 -16.34 10.25
CA GLU A 274 18.79 -15.22 11.18
C GLU A 274 20.06 -15.00 12.00
N LYS A 275 20.62 -16.06 12.59
CA LYS A 275 21.86 -15.99 13.36
C LYS A 275 23.03 -15.49 12.51
N LYS A 276 23.20 -16.04 11.31
CA LYS A 276 24.24 -15.66 10.34
C LYS A 276 24.14 -14.17 9.98
N TYR A 277 22.94 -13.67 9.69
CA TYR A 277 22.73 -12.28 9.30
C TYR A 277 22.84 -11.32 10.47
N LYS A 278 22.42 -11.70 11.68
CA LYS A 278 22.70 -10.92 12.91
C LYS A 278 24.19 -10.80 13.19
N GLU A 279 24.95 -11.89 13.06
CA GLU A 279 26.40 -11.86 13.23
C GLU A 279 27.06 -10.96 12.19
N LYS A 280 26.66 -11.07 10.92
CA LYS A 280 27.17 -10.19 9.87
C LYS A 280 26.82 -8.73 10.09
N LEU A 281 25.57 -8.44 10.45
CA LEU A 281 25.14 -7.07 10.76
C LEU A 281 25.99 -6.48 11.90
N SER A 282 26.25 -7.25 12.95
CA SER A 282 27.05 -6.79 14.09
C SER A 282 28.54 -6.58 13.77
N ILE A 283 29.13 -7.43 12.94
CA ILE A 283 30.59 -7.39 12.66
C ILE A 283 30.91 -6.35 11.57
N TYR A 284 30.09 -6.32 10.52
CA TYR A 284 30.40 -5.64 9.26
C TYR A 284 29.66 -4.30 9.09
N THR A 285 28.87 -3.87 10.07
CA THR A 285 28.31 -2.51 10.08
C THR A 285 29.17 -1.62 10.97
N LEU A 286 29.65 -0.52 10.38
CA LEU A 286 30.39 0.54 11.05
C LEU A 286 29.55 1.81 11.02
N SER A 287 29.40 2.45 12.18
CA SER A 287 28.88 3.81 12.26
C SER A 287 29.97 4.83 11.89
N ALA A 288 29.56 6.07 11.63
CA ALA A 288 30.52 7.15 11.39
C ALA A 288 31.45 7.37 12.59
N ASP A 289 30.92 7.26 13.80
CA ASP A 289 31.71 7.35 15.04
C ASP A 289 32.73 6.22 15.14
N ASP A 290 32.38 4.99 14.75
CA ASP A 290 33.33 3.87 14.75
C ASP A 290 34.52 4.13 13.82
N ILE A 291 34.25 4.68 12.63
CA ILE A 291 35.28 5.04 11.64
C ILE A 291 36.13 6.21 12.15
N ILE A 292 35.53 7.28 12.70
CA ILE A 292 36.25 8.41 13.30
C ILE A 292 37.13 7.94 14.45
N ASN A 293 36.61 7.07 15.31
CA ASN A 293 37.34 6.48 16.43
C ASN A 293 38.56 5.68 15.93
N LEU A 294 38.40 4.92 14.85
CA LEU A 294 39.45 4.13 14.23
C LEU A 294 40.57 5.04 13.68
N ILE A 295 40.20 6.07 12.91
CA ILE A 295 41.15 7.06 12.34
C ILE A 295 41.87 7.81 13.46
N SER A 296 41.12 8.37 14.42
CA SER A 296 41.66 9.11 15.57
C SER A 296 42.70 8.30 16.34
N LYS A 297 42.38 7.02 16.63
CA LYS A 297 43.29 6.12 17.36
C LYS A 297 44.55 5.79 16.57
N LYS A 298 44.44 5.49 15.28
CA LYS A 298 45.58 5.11 14.44
C LYS A 298 46.47 6.32 14.10
N GLY A 299 45.89 7.48 13.85
CA GLY A 299 46.61 8.71 13.45
C GLY A 299 47.02 9.62 14.59
N ASN A 300 46.57 9.35 15.82
CA ASN A 300 46.70 10.27 16.96
C ASN A 300 46.10 11.66 16.66
N ILE A 301 44.94 11.67 16.00
CA ILE A 301 44.20 12.88 15.59
C ILE A 301 43.03 13.08 16.57
N SER A 302 42.72 14.34 16.91
CA SER A 302 41.59 14.66 17.77
C SER A 302 40.26 14.27 17.11
N LYS A 303 39.39 13.54 17.80
CA LYS A 303 38.05 13.20 17.26
C LYS A 303 37.24 14.45 16.91
N ASN A 304 37.37 15.50 17.72
CA ASN A 304 36.62 16.75 17.53
C ASN A 304 37.08 17.54 16.30
N SER A 305 38.25 17.23 15.72
CA SER A 305 38.69 17.83 14.47
C SER A 305 38.22 17.03 13.25
N LEU A 306 37.76 15.80 13.43
CA LEU A 306 37.37 14.91 12.33
C LEU A 306 35.87 14.98 12.05
N SER A 307 35.54 15.01 10.76
CA SER A 307 34.22 14.63 10.25
C SER A 307 34.40 13.75 9.02
N ILE A 308 33.38 12.98 8.67
CA ILE A 308 33.44 12.09 7.51
C ILE A 308 32.15 12.15 6.70
N ASN A 309 32.27 11.88 5.40
CA ASN A 309 31.17 11.40 4.56
C ASN A 309 31.46 9.95 4.19
N SER A 310 30.49 9.06 4.31
CA SER A 310 30.72 7.64 4.03
C SER A 310 29.54 6.94 3.37
N TYR A 311 29.84 6.03 2.46
CA TYR A 311 28.94 5.00 1.94
C TYR A 311 29.68 3.66 1.90
N TYR A 312 28.97 2.55 1.72
CA TYR A 312 29.62 1.24 1.61
C TYR A 312 29.54 0.68 0.18
N GLN A 313 30.47 -0.21 -0.14
CA GLN A 313 30.45 -1.01 -1.36
C GLN A 313 31.05 -2.41 -1.10
N MET A 314 30.73 -3.36 -1.96
CA MET A 314 31.32 -4.70 -1.95
C MET A 314 32.52 -4.75 -2.90
N ILE A 315 33.68 -5.20 -2.42
CA ILE A 315 34.91 -5.38 -3.21
C ILE A 315 35.40 -6.80 -2.98
N ASP A 316 35.47 -7.58 -4.07
CA ASP A 316 35.90 -8.99 -4.07
C ASP A 316 35.22 -9.83 -2.95
N GLY A 317 33.94 -9.56 -2.68
CA GLY A 317 33.12 -10.28 -1.70
C GLY A 317 33.19 -9.75 -0.26
N GLU A 318 33.95 -8.69 0.00
CA GLU A 318 34.05 -8.05 1.31
C GLU A 318 33.43 -6.65 1.32
N LYS A 319 32.85 -6.26 2.46
CA LYS A 319 32.22 -4.95 2.64
C LYS A 319 33.28 -3.91 3.03
N TYR A 320 33.38 -2.85 2.24
CA TYR A 320 34.23 -1.70 2.52
C TYR A 320 33.39 -0.44 2.66
N TYR A 321 33.82 0.44 3.55
CA TYR A 321 33.30 1.80 3.65
C TYR A 321 34.21 2.73 2.84
N CYS A 322 33.66 3.38 1.83
CA CYS A 322 34.27 4.51 1.13
C CYS A 322 34.06 5.75 1.97
N VAL A 323 35.14 6.42 2.37
CA VAL A 323 35.08 7.51 3.33
C VAL A 323 35.90 8.69 2.84
N GLU A 324 35.26 9.86 2.77
CA GLU A 324 35.96 11.14 2.70
C GLU A 324 36.26 11.59 4.12
N VAL A 325 37.54 11.78 4.45
CA VAL A 325 37.98 12.22 5.77
C VAL A 325 38.23 13.72 5.72
N LEU A 326 37.56 14.46 6.60
CA LEU A 326 37.74 15.89 6.72
C LEU A 326 38.34 16.23 8.09
N GLU A 327 39.38 17.05 8.10
CA GLU A 327 39.93 17.63 9.32
C GLU A 327 39.64 19.14 9.34
N TYR A 328 38.95 19.62 10.37
CA TYR A 328 38.43 20.99 10.47
C TYR A 328 37.64 21.44 9.21
N GLY A 329 36.92 20.50 8.59
CA GLY A 329 36.13 20.73 7.39
C GLY A 329 36.92 20.75 6.07
N MET A 330 38.22 20.47 6.09
CA MET A 330 39.05 20.33 4.88
C MET A 330 39.28 18.86 4.56
N LEU A 331 39.09 18.44 3.30
CA LEU A 331 39.38 17.07 2.86
C LEU A 331 40.87 16.75 3.06
N THR A 332 41.16 15.76 3.90
CA THR A 332 42.52 15.32 4.21
C THR A 332 42.82 13.90 3.76
N ASP A 333 41.81 13.09 3.44
CA ASP A 333 42.00 11.77 2.84
C ASP A 333 40.73 11.24 2.17
N GLU A 334 40.92 10.27 1.29
CA GLU A 334 39.89 9.39 0.74
C GLU A 334 40.30 7.96 1.06
N ILE A 335 39.53 7.26 1.88
CA ILE A 335 39.91 5.94 2.39
C ILE A 335 38.87 4.87 2.08
N LEU A 336 39.34 3.62 2.00
CA LEU A 336 38.53 2.43 2.16
C LEU A 336 38.78 1.85 3.55
N VAL A 337 37.70 1.57 4.29
CA VAL A 337 37.77 0.86 5.57
C VAL A 337 37.15 -0.51 5.40
N ASN A 338 37.95 -1.57 5.55
CA ASN A 338 37.43 -2.94 5.54
C ASN A 338 36.54 -3.15 6.76
N ALA A 339 35.28 -3.51 6.54
CA ALA A 339 34.32 -3.62 7.63
C ALA A 339 34.65 -4.76 8.60
N LYS A 340 35.34 -5.82 8.16
CA LYS A 340 35.71 -6.98 9.00
C LYS A 340 37.01 -6.73 9.75
N THR A 341 38.08 -6.43 9.02
CA THR A 341 39.44 -6.33 9.58
C THR A 341 39.71 -4.97 10.22
N LYS A 342 38.87 -3.96 9.91
CA LYS A 342 39.05 -2.56 10.31
C LYS A 342 40.39 -1.99 9.82
N GLU A 343 40.93 -2.54 8.74
CA GLU A 343 42.07 -1.99 8.03
C GLU A 343 41.66 -0.78 7.21
N ILE A 344 42.53 0.23 7.18
CA ILE A 344 42.33 1.47 6.44
C ILE A 344 43.26 1.50 5.25
N TYR A 345 42.72 1.72 4.06
CA TYR A 345 43.50 1.89 2.84
C TYR A 345 43.29 3.31 2.33
N SER A 346 44.36 4.09 2.15
CA SER A 346 44.26 5.45 1.64
C SER A 346 44.39 5.50 0.13
N TYR A 347 43.70 6.44 -0.50
CA TYR A 347 43.79 6.63 -1.94
C TYR A 347 45.17 7.12 -2.33
N LYS A 348 45.78 6.44 -3.30
CA LYS A 348 47.05 6.84 -3.88
C LYS A 348 47.13 6.49 -5.35
N ASP A 349 47.37 7.48 -6.19
CA ASP A 349 47.64 7.26 -7.61
C ASP A 349 48.80 8.15 -8.09
N SER A 350 48.96 8.26 -9.41
CA SER A 350 49.98 9.09 -10.03
C SER A 350 49.82 10.59 -9.73
N ASN A 351 48.60 11.04 -9.45
CA ASN A 351 48.24 12.45 -9.34
C ASN A 351 47.96 12.89 -7.90
N LYS A 352 47.64 11.94 -7.00
CA LYS A 352 47.11 12.20 -5.67
C LYS A 352 47.74 11.27 -4.64
N ASP A 353 48.29 11.86 -3.58
CA ASP A 353 48.82 11.17 -2.40
C ASP A 353 48.54 12.04 -1.18
N TYR A 354 47.69 11.56 -0.27
CA TYR A 354 47.28 12.27 0.93
C TYR A 354 48.31 12.22 2.06
N LYS A 355 49.35 11.37 1.97
CA LYS A 355 50.47 11.28 2.93
C LYS A 355 50.05 11.16 4.40
N ASN A 356 48.99 10.41 4.67
CA ASN A 356 48.55 10.13 6.04
C ASN A 356 49.46 9.08 6.72
N THR A 357 49.36 9.00 8.04
CA THR A 357 50.15 8.08 8.89
C THR A 357 49.33 6.96 9.52
N TYR A 358 48.03 6.89 9.21
CA TYR A 358 47.09 6.00 9.90
C TYR A 358 46.56 4.85 9.03
N CYS A 359 46.89 4.83 7.73
CA CYS A 359 46.53 3.75 6.83
C CYS A 359 47.44 2.52 6.99
N ASN A 360 46.87 1.36 6.66
CA ASN A 360 47.52 0.05 6.56
C ASN A 360 48.12 -0.21 5.17
N GLY A 361 47.70 0.56 4.17
CA GLY A 361 48.12 0.41 2.79
C GLY A 361 47.40 1.41 1.90
N TYR A 362 47.52 1.20 0.58
CA TYR A 362 46.95 2.10 -0.41
C TYR A 362 46.00 1.38 -1.36
N PHE A 363 45.08 2.13 -1.94
CA PHE A 363 44.23 1.66 -3.04
C PHE A 363 44.13 2.72 -4.14
N ARG A 364 43.68 2.29 -5.32
CA ARG A 364 43.30 3.18 -6.43
C ARG A 364 42.18 2.56 -7.24
N TYR A 365 41.60 3.34 -8.15
CA TYR A 365 40.76 2.82 -9.22
C TYR A 365 41.60 2.64 -10.49
N ASP A 366 41.45 1.50 -11.16
CA ASP A 366 42.06 1.30 -12.47
C ASP A 366 41.23 1.93 -13.61
N ASN A 367 41.71 1.82 -14.84
CA ASN A 367 41.05 2.40 -16.01
C ASN A 367 39.65 1.81 -16.29
N SER A 368 39.31 0.67 -15.67
CA SER A 368 37.97 0.05 -15.76
C SER A 368 37.06 0.46 -14.60
N GLY A 369 37.57 1.23 -13.64
CA GLY A 369 36.86 1.61 -12.42
C GLY A 369 36.92 0.54 -11.33
N LYS A 370 37.75 -0.52 -11.46
CA LYS A 370 37.92 -1.53 -10.42
C LYS A 370 38.93 -1.06 -9.37
N VAL A 371 38.63 -1.34 -8.10
CA VAL A 371 39.58 -1.10 -7.00
C VAL A 371 40.80 -2.03 -7.14
N GLN A 372 41.99 -1.45 -7.04
CA GLN A 372 43.27 -2.14 -6.95
C GLN A 372 43.95 -1.77 -5.64
N PHE A 373 44.33 -2.77 -4.84
CA PHE A 373 45.12 -2.57 -3.62
C PHE A 373 46.61 -2.61 -3.92
N ALA A 374 47.38 -1.75 -3.26
CA ALA A 374 48.83 -1.76 -3.31
C ALA A 374 49.37 -2.97 -2.52
N ILE A 375 50.42 -3.61 -3.04
CA ILE A 375 51.19 -4.59 -2.27
C ILE A 375 51.93 -3.90 -1.13
N SER A 376 52.23 -4.65 -0.07
CA SER A 376 53.12 -4.17 1.00
C SER A 376 54.58 -4.14 0.53
N GLU A 377 55.41 -3.38 1.24
CA GLU A 377 56.87 -3.36 1.06
C GLU A 377 57.47 -4.76 1.21
N GLU A 378 57.04 -5.53 2.22
CA GLU A 378 57.47 -6.90 2.42
C GLU A 378 57.16 -7.80 1.20
N LYS A 379 55.96 -7.65 0.62
CA LYS A 379 55.57 -8.39 -0.59
C LYS A 379 56.39 -7.93 -1.79
N ALA A 380 56.67 -6.63 -1.93
CA ALA A 380 57.52 -6.11 -3.00
C ALA A 380 58.94 -6.71 -2.95
N LYS A 381 59.54 -6.76 -1.76
CA LYS A 381 60.83 -7.40 -1.52
C LYS A 381 60.82 -8.89 -1.86
N PHE A 382 59.79 -9.61 -1.44
CA PHE A 382 59.62 -11.04 -1.75
C PHE A 382 59.50 -11.28 -3.26
N ILE A 383 58.76 -10.44 -3.98
CA ILE A 383 58.65 -10.51 -5.46
C ILE A 383 60.03 -10.33 -6.11
N LEU A 384 60.82 -9.36 -5.64
CA LEU A 384 62.18 -9.16 -6.14
C LEU A 384 63.08 -10.37 -5.85
N GLN A 385 63.03 -10.93 -4.64
CA GLN A 385 63.79 -12.13 -4.28
C GLN A 385 63.49 -13.30 -5.22
N ASN A 386 62.22 -13.60 -5.45
CA ASN A 386 61.80 -14.67 -6.37
C ASN A 386 62.29 -14.44 -7.81
N LYS A 387 62.26 -13.20 -8.30
CA LYS A 387 62.77 -12.87 -9.63
C LYS A 387 64.28 -13.06 -9.74
N LEU A 388 65.04 -12.65 -8.73
CA LEU A 388 66.50 -12.84 -8.70
C LEU A 388 66.87 -14.33 -8.65
N GLU A 389 66.18 -15.10 -7.82
CA GLU A 389 66.38 -16.55 -7.72
C GLU A 389 66.06 -17.27 -9.04
N LYS A 390 64.95 -16.90 -9.70
CA LYS A 390 64.58 -17.45 -11.02
C LYS A 390 65.65 -17.17 -12.10
N ASN A 391 66.37 -16.06 -11.97
CA ASN A 391 67.42 -15.65 -12.90
C ASN A 391 68.83 -16.14 -12.46
N ASP A 392 68.93 -17.04 -11.47
CA ASP A 392 70.19 -17.55 -10.90
C ASP A 392 71.14 -16.44 -10.37
N GLU A 393 70.58 -15.30 -9.96
CA GLU A 393 71.34 -14.14 -9.51
C GLU A 393 71.69 -14.24 -8.03
N LYS A 394 72.98 -14.36 -7.73
CA LYS A 394 73.48 -14.42 -6.35
C LYS A 394 73.60 -13.03 -5.75
N TYR A 395 72.96 -12.83 -4.61
CA TYR A 395 73.07 -11.63 -3.79
C TYR A 395 73.40 -11.96 -2.34
N LYS A 396 73.98 -10.99 -1.64
CA LYS A 396 74.28 -11.08 -0.20
C LYS A 396 73.11 -10.55 0.63
N GLU A 397 72.51 -9.45 0.20
CA GLU A 397 71.47 -8.74 0.95
C GLU A 397 70.58 -7.91 0.01
N ILE A 398 69.31 -7.77 0.38
CA ILE A 398 68.35 -6.85 -0.21
C ILE A 398 67.81 -5.97 0.91
N TYR A 399 67.83 -4.67 0.73
CA TYR A 399 67.30 -3.72 1.70
C TYR A 399 66.65 -2.51 1.03
N GLU A 400 65.59 -2.05 1.66
CA GLU A 400 64.76 -0.95 1.18
C GLU A 400 65.48 0.38 1.33
N VAL A 401 65.22 1.30 0.40
CA VAL A 401 65.74 2.66 0.42
C VAL A 401 64.68 3.67 -0.03
N SER A 402 64.87 4.93 0.35
CA SER A 402 64.08 6.01 -0.23
C SER A 402 64.45 6.25 -1.70
N LYS A 403 63.53 6.84 -2.48
CA LYS A 403 63.77 7.30 -3.85
C LYS A 403 65.10 8.05 -3.97
N ASN A 404 65.32 9.09 -3.16
CA ASN A 404 66.55 9.89 -3.18
C ASN A 404 67.85 9.09 -2.96
N LYS A 405 67.79 7.93 -2.30
CA LYS A 405 68.94 7.02 -2.14
C LYS A 405 69.09 6.10 -3.35
N ALA A 406 67.98 5.62 -3.93
CA ALA A 406 67.98 4.87 -5.18
C ALA A 406 68.45 5.71 -6.37
N ASP A 407 68.08 6.99 -6.42
CA ASP A 407 68.46 7.95 -7.46
C ASP A 407 69.98 8.09 -7.63
N ARG A 408 70.76 7.83 -6.56
CA ARG A 408 72.23 7.85 -6.62
C ARG A 408 72.83 6.75 -7.51
N TYR A 409 72.02 5.77 -7.89
CA TYR A 409 72.40 4.66 -8.77
C TYR A 409 71.85 4.83 -10.19
N VAL A 410 71.19 5.96 -10.49
CA VAL A 410 70.63 6.28 -11.80
C VAL A 410 71.65 7.11 -12.59
N GLU A 411 72.09 6.59 -13.75
CA GLU A 411 72.83 7.38 -14.75
C GLU A 411 71.93 7.75 -15.97
N ASP A 412 70.89 6.96 -16.26
CA ASP A 412 69.88 7.25 -17.30
C ASP A 412 68.69 8.03 -16.74
N GLU A 413 68.90 9.32 -16.48
CA GLU A 413 67.87 10.22 -15.95
C GLU A 413 66.62 10.29 -16.86
N LYS A 414 66.81 10.26 -18.19
CA LYS A 414 65.70 10.32 -19.16
C LYS A 414 64.86 9.04 -19.17
N GLY A 415 65.50 7.87 -19.07
CA GLY A 415 64.81 6.59 -18.93
C GLY A 415 64.02 6.53 -17.63
N LEU A 416 64.59 7.03 -16.53
CA LEU A 416 63.91 7.16 -15.24
C LEU A 416 62.69 8.06 -15.37
N GLU A 417 62.87 9.30 -15.84
CA GLU A 417 61.77 10.25 -16.05
C GLU A 417 60.66 9.63 -16.90
N ASN A 418 61.00 8.88 -17.95
CA ASN A 418 60.00 8.24 -18.83
C ASN A 418 59.14 7.18 -18.14
N ILE A 419 59.71 6.33 -17.29
CA ILE A 419 58.96 5.32 -16.53
C ILE A 419 58.20 5.95 -15.36
N LEU A 420 58.81 6.99 -14.79
CA LEU A 420 58.29 7.75 -13.67
C LEU A 420 57.22 8.78 -14.06
N LYS A 421 57.00 9.08 -15.36
CA LYS A 421 56.01 10.05 -15.89
C LYS A 421 54.66 10.03 -15.14
N GLY A 422 54.57 10.80 -14.06
CA GLY A 422 53.43 10.81 -13.13
C GLY A 422 53.38 9.66 -12.11
N ASN A 423 54.13 8.56 -12.25
CA ASN A 423 54.03 7.40 -11.36
C ASN A 423 55.05 7.37 -10.21
N GLU A 424 55.76 8.46 -9.94
CA GLU A 424 56.88 8.49 -8.98
C GLU A 424 56.55 7.95 -7.58
N GLY A 425 55.36 8.24 -7.09
CA GLY A 425 54.89 7.80 -5.78
C GLY A 425 54.46 6.34 -5.72
N LEU A 426 54.41 5.64 -6.86
CA LEU A 426 53.80 4.30 -6.99
C LEU A 426 54.82 3.15 -6.97
N TYR A 427 56.03 3.41 -6.50
CA TYR A 427 57.08 2.41 -6.49
C TYR A 427 57.77 2.29 -5.12
N TYR A 428 58.09 1.05 -4.77
CA TYR A 428 59.05 0.72 -3.72
C TYR A 428 60.44 0.59 -4.32
N TYR A 429 61.46 1.00 -3.57
CA TYR A 429 62.85 1.02 -4.03
C TYR A 429 63.71 0.12 -3.14
N GLU A 430 64.40 -0.81 -3.78
CA GLU A 430 65.23 -1.82 -3.12
C GLU A 430 66.65 -1.76 -3.66
N ILE A 431 67.64 -1.97 -2.80
CA ILE A 431 69.05 -2.13 -3.20
C ILE A 431 69.45 -3.58 -3.03
N VAL A 432 69.96 -4.18 -4.11
CA VAL A 432 70.53 -5.52 -4.12
C VAL A 432 72.05 -5.42 -4.02
N ASN A 433 72.59 -5.94 -2.92
CA ASN A 433 74.02 -6.01 -2.66
C ASN A 433 74.57 -7.37 -3.10
N LYS A 434 75.33 -7.41 -4.20
CA LYS A 434 75.93 -8.64 -4.74
C LYS A 434 77.30 -9.02 -4.11
N GLY A 435 77.77 -8.30 -3.09
CA GLY A 435 79.02 -8.59 -2.37
C GLY A 435 80.13 -7.56 -2.60
N PHE A 436 81.28 -7.74 -1.93
CA PHE A 436 82.32 -6.69 -1.76
C PHE A 436 82.97 -6.20 -3.07
N PHE A 437 82.96 -7.02 -4.13
CA PHE A 437 83.61 -6.71 -5.41
C PHE A 437 82.60 -6.42 -6.55
N ARG A 438 81.30 -6.40 -6.27
CA ARG A 438 80.25 -6.16 -7.27
C ARG A 438 79.50 -4.87 -6.96
N PRO A 439 79.14 -4.08 -7.98
CA PRO A 439 78.34 -2.88 -7.76
C PRO A 439 76.98 -3.25 -7.17
N LYS A 440 76.44 -2.35 -6.36
CA LYS A 440 75.06 -2.44 -5.88
C LYS A 440 74.12 -2.06 -7.02
N GLU A 441 73.00 -2.75 -7.12
CA GLU A 441 71.97 -2.50 -8.13
C GLU A 441 70.72 -1.98 -7.43
N ALA A 442 70.11 -0.95 -8.02
CA ALA A 442 68.84 -0.42 -7.53
C ALA A 442 67.68 -1.03 -8.34
N PHE A 443 66.61 -1.37 -7.65
CA PHE A 443 65.40 -1.93 -8.22
C PHE A 443 64.19 -1.10 -7.81
N MET A 444 63.23 -1.05 -8.70
CA MET A 444 61.98 -0.33 -8.52
C MET A 444 60.81 -1.28 -8.76
N ILE A 445 59.93 -1.42 -7.78
CA ILE A 445 58.80 -2.36 -7.83
C ILE A 445 57.50 -1.57 -7.78
N ASN A 446 56.66 -1.71 -8.81
CA ASN A 446 55.39 -1.00 -8.88
C ASN A 446 54.39 -1.60 -7.89
N MET A 447 53.83 -0.76 -7.01
CA MET A 447 53.00 -1.24 -5.90
C MET A 447 51.66 -1.84 -6.34
N TYR A 448 51.17 -1.57 -7.55
CA TYR A 448 49.89 -2.10 -8.04
C TYR A 448 50.05 -3.21 -9.09
N SER A 449 50.99 -3.04 -10.03
CA SER A 449 51.20 -3.99 -11.13
C SER A 449 52.21 -5.08 -10.80
N GLU A 450 52.90 -4.99 -9.65
CA GLU A 450 53.94 -5.93 -9.22
C GLU A 450 55.16 -6.01 -10.18
N LYS A 451 55.20 -5.14 -11.19
CA LYS A 451 56.30 -5.06 -12.15
C LYS A 451 57.59 -4.60 -11.47
N VAL A 452 58.69 -5.28 -11.79
CA VAL A 452 60.02 -5.00 -11.26
C VAL A 452 60.86 -4.42 -12.39
N TYR A 453 61.52 -3.30 -12.10
CA TYR A 453 62.44 -2.63 -13.01
C TYR A 453 63.82 -2.60 -12.37
N ILE A 454 64.86 -2.89 -13.15
CA ILE A 454 66.24 -2.68 -12.75
C ILE A 454 66.67 -1.27 -13.15
N ILE A 455 67.19 -0.52 -12.19
CA ILE A 455 67.82 0.78 -12.39
C ILE A 455 69.31 0.49 -12.59
N SER A 456 69.75 0.42 -13.85
CA SER A 456 71.14 0.17 -14.21
C SER A 456 71.84 1.44 -14.71
N GLN A 457 73.18 1.40 -14.76
CA GLN A 457 74.02 2.50 -15.27
C GLN A 457 73.80 2.84 -16.75
N LYS A 458 73.11 2.01 -17.53
CA LYS A 458 72.99 2.18 -19.00
C LYS A 458 71.57 2.31 -19.52
N GLU A 459 70.62 1.68 -18.85
CA GLU A 459 69.21 1.65 -19.24
C GLU A 459 68.34 1.23 -18.04
N ILE A 460 67.09 1.72 -18.01
CA ILE A 460 66.07 1.17 -17.12
C ILE A 460 65.18 0.23 -17.93
N LYS A 461 65.08 -1.01 -17.47
CA LYS A 461 64.27 -2.05 -18.13
C LYS A 461 63.50 -2.88 -17.14
N GLU A 462 62.38 -3.44 -17.60
CA GLU A 462 61.64 -4.45 -16.86
C GLU A 462 62.55 -5.68 -16.67
N TYR A 463 62.64 -6.14 -15.42
CA TYR A 463 63.56 -7.20 -14.98
C TYR A 463 62.94 -8.60 -15.05
#